data_AF-A0A520EKW6-F1
#
_entry.id   AF-A0A520EKW6-F1
#
_cell.length_a   1.000
_cell.length_b   1.000
_cell.length_c   1.000
_cell.angle_alpha   90.00
_cell.angle_beta   90.00
_cell.angle_gamma   90.00
#
_symmetry.space_group_name_H-M   'P 1'
#
loop_
_entity.id
_entity.type
_entity.pdbx_description
1 polymer ?
#
loop_
_entity_poly.entity_id
_entity_poly.type
_entity_poly.pdbx_seq_one_letter_code
_entity_poly.pdbx_strand_id
1 'polypeptide(L)'
;FHTYLHTLDVELEGLPESFTTRLSRALRHYDVTDLERTAELEEAVYRLFLAQQRMDNQVPVIAALLDRWLNDGNAPGRAPSGLGEVLDRLIIATQVRYPVIGNVARNVRFRFFDEPQIRKAREQVYDGVRGSLEYLAERPDAADFQERLEALVATPQSLTELLGQRIARKSNTVGPLLEVVTRRYYDIRTLEDVTSFDRDGRRFVTGNFDLRGERLNLVSAVADHAELPGALDEISAVAAVNPENLVLDLYLSWTAPPADPDTMSDDLRKALASLPLAATCRRVTVSVFGGTDVDVRKFTFRPDAGVLAEETLIRDMHPLTGQRLDLWRLKNFDGTRLPAVADTFLFNLVSRDNPTDERLIALAEIRDITPVRNEDG
;
A
#
# COMPACT_ATOMS: atom_id res chain seq x y z
N PHE A 1 -16.65 22.52 32.49
CA PHE A 1 -17.03 23.87 32.03
C PHE A 1 -18.32 24.33 32.70
N HIS A 2 -19.43 23.59 32.64
CA HIS A 2 -20.66 23.93 33.40
C HIS A 2 -20.41 24.16 34.90
N THR A 3 -19.62 23.29 35.55
CA THR A 3 -19.22 23.45 36.96
C THR A 3 -18.54 24.81 37.23
N TYR A 4 -17.59 25.21 36.37
CA TYR A 4 -16.92 26.51 36.46
C TYR A 4 -17.88 27.69 36.31
N LEU A 5 -18.93 27.57 35.50
CA LEU A 5 -19.88 28.67 35.27
C LEU A 5 -20.75 29.02 36.50
N HIS A 6 -20.81 28.15 37.53
CA HIS A 6 -21.58 28.44 38.74
C HIS A 6 -20.96 29.54 39.60
N THR A 7 -19.63 29.56 39.67
CA THR A 7 -18.89 30.41 40.62
C THR A 7 -17.81 31.27 39.96
N LEU A 8 -17.38 30.90 38.73
CA LEU A 8 -16.24 31.48 38.03
C LEU A 8 -14.93 31.39 38.82
N ASP A 9 -14.84 30.40 39.71
CA ASP A 9 -13.70 30.21 40.60
C ASP A 9 -13.21 28.76 40.49
N VAL A 10 -11.96 28.59 40.07
CA VAL A 10 -11.37 27.26 39.85
C VAL A 10 -11.00 26.56 41.15
N GLU A 11 -10.68 27.31 42.21
CA GLU A 11 -10.30 26.78 43.51
C GLU A 11 -11.54 26.34 44.29
N LEU A 12 -12.58 27.17 44.27
CA LEU A 12 -13.85 26.89 44.95
C LEU A 12 -14.54 25.63 44.41
N GLU A 13 -14.45 25.39 43.10
CA GLU A 13 -15.03 24.22 42.42
C GLU A 13 -14.08 23.00 42.38
N GLY A 14 -12.85 23.12 42.92
CA GLY A 14 -11.86 22.04 42.94
C GLY A 14 -11.52 21.50 41.55
N LEU A 15 -11.42 22.37 40.53
CA LEU A 15 -11.26 21.94 39.15
C LEU A 15 -9.84 21.41 38.88
N PRO A 16 -9.68 20.34 38.08
CA PRO A 16 -8.36 19.78 37.79
C PRO A 16 -7.43 20.80 37.12
N GLU A 17 -6.14 20.74 37.41
CA GLU A 17 -5.11 21.61 36.80
C GLU A 17 -5.19 21.61 35.26
N SER A 18 -5.40 20.43 34.65
CA SER A 18 -5.55 20.32 33.19
C SER A 18 -6.75 21.09 32.62
N PHE A 19 -7.80 21.32 33.42
CA PHE A 19 -8.92 22.18 33.04
C PHE A 19 -8.51 23.64 33.13
N THR A 20 -7.89 24.05 34.25
CA THR A 20 -7.40 25.42 34.47
C THR A 20 -6.43 25.85 33.38
N THR A 21 -5.44 25.02 33.04
CA THR A 21 -4.50 25.29 31.94
C THR A 21 -5.21 25.50 30.60
N ARG A 22 -6.23 24.68 30.28
CA ARG A 22 -7.01 24.80 29.04
C ARG A 22 -7.89 26.06 29.04
N LEU A 23 -8.49 26.39 30.18
CA LEU A 23 -9.31 27.57 30.35
C LEU A 23 -8.46 28.84 30.21
N SER A 24 -7.36 28.97 30.94
CA SER A 24 -6.45 30.13 30.83
C SER A 24 -5.92 30.29 29.41
N ARG A 25 -5.59 29.19 28.73
CA ARG A 25 -5.18 29.23 27.32
C ARG A 25 -6.27 29.76 26.41
N ALA A 26 -7.53 29.35 26.60
CA ALA A 26 -8.65 29.83 25.82
C ALA A 26 -8.92 31.33 26.08
N LEU A 27 -8.86 31.76 27.34
CA LEU A 27 -9.10 33.13 27.77
C LEU A 27 -8.05 34.13 27.25
N ARG A 28 -6.82 33.69 27.01
CA ARG A 28 -5.79 34.52 26.34
C ARG A 28 -6.18 34.98 24.94
N HIS A 29 -7.11 34.31 24.25
CA HIS A 29 -7.66 34.78 22.97
C HIS A 29 -8.60 35.99 23.12
N TYR A 30 -8.97 36.31 24.35
CA TYR A 30 -9.77 37.47 24.73
C TYR A 30 -8.97 38.46 25.60
N ASP A 31 -7.63 38.39 25.55
CA ASP A 31 -6.69 39.22 26.32
C ASP A 31 -6.82 39.10 27.86
N VAL A 32 -7.45 38.04 28.35
CA VAL A 32 -7.58 37.74 29.79
C VAL A 32 -6.44 36.80 30.22
N THR A 33 -5.65 37.21 31.22
CA THR A 33 -4.44 36.49 31.66
C THR A 33 -4.50 35.96 33.09
N ASP A 34 -5.38 36.52 33.93
CA ASP A 34 -5.71 36.02 35.26
C ASP A 34 -7.12 35.39 35.28
N LEU A 35 -7.43 34.73 36.39
CA LEU A 35 -8.74 34.13 36.65
C LEU A 35 -9.46 34.86 37.79
N GLU A 36 -9.02 36.07 38.14
CA GLU A 36 -9.73 36.89 39.12
C GLU A 36 -11.04 37.38 38.51
N ARG A 37 -12.10 37.38 39.31
CA ARG A 37 -13.42 37.74 38.82
C ARG A 37 -13.48 39.22 38.47
N THR A 38 -13.39 39.49 37.17
CA THR A 38 -13.48 40.80 36.54
C THR A 38 -14.60 40.83 35.49
N ALA A 39 -15.04 42.01 35.08
CA ALA A 39 -16.06 42.14 34.02
C ALA A 39 -15.54 41.57 32.68
N GLU A 40 -14.25 41.73 32.42
CA GLU A 40 -13.53 41.22 31.26
C GLU A 40 -13.51 39.68 31.25
N LEU A 41 -13.25 39.05 32.41
CA LEU A 41 -13.34 37.59 32.56
C LEU A 41 -14.77 37.11 32.31
N GLU A 42 -15.77 37.75 32.92
CA GLU A 42 -17.18 37.38 32.74
C GLU A 42 -17.59 37.43 31.26
N GLU A 43 -17.21 38.50 30.55
CA GLU A 43 -17.48 38.64 29.12
C GLU A 43 -16.76 37.57 28.29
N ALA A 44 -15.47 37.32 28.54
CA ALA A 44 -14.69 36.31 27.83
C ALA A 44 -15.25 34.90 28.04
N VAL A 45 -15.63 34.55 29.27
CA VAL A 45 -16.26 33.26 29.61
C VAL A 45 -17.62 33.13 28.94
N TYR A 46 -18.43 34.20 28.90
CA TYR A 46 -19.70 34.20 28.18
C TYR A 46 -19.52 33.96 26.68
N ARG A 47 -18.56 34.65 26.05
CA ARG A 47 -18.21 34.42 24.62
C ARG A 47 -17.73 33.00 24.37
N LEU A 48 -16.92 32.42 25.27
CA LEU A 48 -16.47 31.04 25.20
C LEU A 48 -17.63 30.04 25.34
N PHE A 49 -18.57 30.30 26.26
CA PHE A 49 -19.78 29.50 26.41
C PHE A 49 -20.65 29.54 25.15
N LEU A 50 -20.89 30.73 24.58
CA LEU A 50 -21.63 30.86 23.33
C LEU A 50 -20.94 30.15 22.16
N ALA A 51 -19.60 30.21 22.07
CA ALA A 51 -18.84 29.45 21.10
C ALA A 51 -19.08 27.94 21.26
N GLN A 52 -19.02 27.40 22.48
CA GLN A 52 -19.31 25.98 22.74
C GLN A 52 -20.75 25.57 22.40
N GLN A 53 -21.74 26.45 22.63
CA GLN A 53 -23.13 26.19 22.27
C GLN A 53 -23.36 26.17 20.75
N ARG A 54 -22.49 26.81 19.97
CA ARG A 54 -22.62 26.92 18.50
C ARG A 54 -21.71 25.95 17.75
N MET A 55 -21.20 24.90 18.40
CA MET A 55 -20.28 23.95 17.77
C MET A 55 -20.88 23.26 16.54
N ASP A 56 -22.18 22.93 16.57
CA ASP A 56 -22.85 22.25 15.45
C ASP A 56 -22.86 23.11 14.17
N ASN A 57 -22.80 24.44 14.30
CA ASN A 57 -22.67 25.35 13.16
C ASN A 57 -21.21 25.54 12.71
N GLN A 58 -20.24 25.35 13.61
CA GLN A 58 -18.82 25.57 13.34
C GLN A 58 -18.17 24.32 12.71
N VAL A 59 -18.58 23.12 13.13
CA VAL A 59 -18.02 21.85 12.66
C VAL A 59 -18.08 21.73 11.13
N PRO A 60 -19.23 21.94 10.45
CA PRO A 60 -19.29 21.85 8.98
C PRO A 60 -18.35 22.83 8.28
N VAL A 61 -18.18 24.04 8.83
CA VAL A 61 -17.29 25.08 8.27
C VAL A 61 -15.83 24.66 8.38
N ILE A 62 -15.41 24.16 9.54
CA ILE A 62 -14.04 23.68 9.77
C ILE A 62 -13.77 22.45 8.88
N ALA A 63 -14.72 21.52 8.81
CA ALA A 63 -14.61 20.33 7.96
C ALA A 63 -14.44 20.73 6.48
N ALA A 64 -15.28 21.63 5.97
CA ALA A 64 -15.21 22.10 4.59
C ALA A 64 -13.89 22.83 4.28
N LEU A 65 -13.35 23.61 5.22
CA LEU A 65 -12.07 24.28 5.04
C LEU A 65 -10.92 23.27 4.94
N LEU A 66 -10.87 22.30 5.85
CA LEU A 66 -9.84 21.26 5.85
C LEU A 66 -9.97 20.34 4.62
N ASP A 67 -11.20 19.99 4.24
CA ASP A 67 -11.46 19.16 3.06
C ASP A 67 -11.06 19.87 1.77
N ARG A 68 -11.31 21.18 1.67
CA ARG A 68 -10.79 21.99 0.58
C ARG A 68 -9.26 21.94 0.50
N TRP A 69 -8.56 22.08 1.63
CA TRP A 69 -7.10 21.96 1.63
C TRP A 69 -6.61 20.56 1.30
N LEU A 70 -7.39 19.52 1.65
CA LEU A 70 -7.09 18.15 1.28
C LEU A 70 -7.23 17.94 -0.23
N ASN A 71 -8.20 18.58 -0.88
CA ASN A 71 -8.52 18.36 -2.29
C ASN A 71 -7.83 19.35 -3.25
N ASP A 72 -7.46 20.54 -2.79
CA ASP A 72 -6.66 21.49 -3.58
C ASP A 72 -5.28 20.86 -3.85
N GLY A 73 -5.05 20.39 -5.09
CA GLY A 73 -3.84 19.67 -5.53
C GLY A 73 -2.52 20.42 -5.34
N ASN A 74 -2.60 21.70 -4.99
CA ASN A 74 -1.47 22.50 -4.53
C ASN A 74 -1.39 22.43 -3.01
N ALA A 75 -0.78 21.38 -2.46
CA ALA A 75 -0.12 21.55 -1.18
C ALA A 75 0.82 22.75 -1.37
N PRO A 76 0.65 23.87 -0.63
CA PRO A 76 1.51 25.02 -0.82
C PRO A 76 2.93 24.51 -0.63
N GLY A 77 3.82 24.78 -1.59
CA GLY A 77 5.23 24.33 -1.55
C GLY A 77 5.95 24.73 -0.25
N ARG A 78 5.31 25.57 0.57
CA ARG A 78 5.57 25.76 1.99
C ARG A 78 4.25 25.89 2.77
N ALA A 79 3.98 24.96 3.69
CA ALA A 79 2.90 25.12 4.66
C ALA A 79 3.12 26.38 5.52
N PRO A 80 2.06 27.11 5.92
CA PRO A 80 2.18 28.23 6.85
C PRO A 80 2.89 27.81 8.14
N SER A 81 3.74 28.68 8.69
CA SER A 81 4.40 28.45 9.98
C SER A 81 3.38 28.19 11.07
N GLY A 82 3.58 27.13 11.87
CA GLY A 82 2.68 26.77 12.97
C GLY A 82 1.42 25.99 12.57
N LEU A 83 1.17 25.74 11.27
CA LEU A 83 0.02 24.94 10.84
C LEU A 83 0.06 23.51 11.40
N GLY A 84 1.23 22.87 11.42
CA GLY A 84 1.39 21.53 12.00
C GLY A 84 0.91 21.47 13.45
N GLU A 85 1.33 22.41 14.28
CA GLU A 85 0.90 22.51 15.68
C GLU A 85 -0.60 22.79 15.84
N VAL A 86 -1.19 23.56 14.92
CA VAL A 86 -2.65 23.79 14.92
C VAL A 86 -3.38 22.48 14.60
N LEU A 87 -2.93 21.73 13.59
CA LEU A 87 -3.52 20.46 13.20
C LEU A 87 -3.38 19.43 14.32
N ASP A 88 -2.21 19.31 14.96
CA ASP A 88 -1.99 18.39 16.09
C ASP A 88 -2.95 18.68 17.25
N ARG A 89 -3.10 19.97 17.61
CA ARG A 89 -4.06 20.38 18.63
C ARG A 89 -5.50 20.09 18.22
N LEU A 90 -5.85 20.33 16.96
CA LEU A 90 -7.18 20.09 16.44
C LEU A 90 -7.53 18.60 16.49
N ILE A 91 -6.60 17.72 16.10
CA ILE A 91 -6.76 16.26 16.18
C ILE A 91 -7.04 15.83 17.62
N ILE A 92 -6.19 16.23 18.58
CA ILE A 92 -6.33 15.84 19.99
C ILE A 92 -7.63 16.39 20.60
N ALA A 93 -8.01 17.62 20.27
CA ALA A 93 -9.20 18.26 20.81
C ALA A 93 -10.51 17.65 20.29
N THR A 94 -10.50 17.09 19.07
CA THR A 94 -11.72 16.65 18.37
C THR A 94 -11.90 15.14 18.27
N GLN A 95 -10.84 14.34 18.51
CA GLN A 95 -10.85 12.89 18.30
C GLN A 95 -12.03 12.11 18.91
N VAL A 96 -12.58 12.54 20.05
CA VAL A 96 -13.74 11.89 20.69
C VAL A 96 -15.05 12.56 20.28
N ARG A 97 -15.16 13.88 20.47
CA ARG A 97 -16.43 14.60 20.37
C ARG A 97 -16.82 14.97 18.94
N TYR A 98 -15.82 15.19 18.08
CA TYR A 98 -15.98 15.60 16.69
C TYR A 98 -15.04 14.80 15.78
N PRO A 99 -15.19 13.47 15.70
CA PRO A 99 -14.22 12.58 15.04
C PRO A 99 -14.02 12.92 13.55
N VAL A 100 -15.04 13.46 12.88
CA VAL A 100 -14.93 13.95 11.50
C VAL A 100 -13.83 15.00 11.35
N ILE A 101 -13.75 15.96 12.27
CA ILE A 101 -12.71 17.01 12.24
C ILE A 101 -11.33 16.41 12.49
N GLY A 102 -11.22 15.54 13.49
CA GLY A 102 -9.95 14.89 13.81
C GLY A 102 -9.42 14.05 12.64
N ASN A 103 -10.31 13.40 11.89
CA ASN A 103 -9.95 12.61 10.72
C ASN A 103 -9.47 13.47 9.55
N VAL A 104 -10.22 14.52 9.17
CA VAL A 104 -9.79 15.38 8.06
C VAL A 104 -8.50 16.13 8.43
N ALA A 105 -8.36 16.61 9.67
CA ALA A 105 -7.14 17.25 10.15
C ALA A 105 -5.91 16.33 10.07
N ARG A 106 -6.07 15.04 10.42
CA ARG A 106 -5.01 14.03 10.28
C ARG A 106 -4.61 13.80 8.82
N ASN A 107 -5.58 13.75 7.90
CA ASN A 107 -5.30 13.60 6.48
C ASN A 107 -4.59 14.83 5.90
N VAL A 108 -5.00 16.04 6.29
CA VAL A 108 -4.31 17.28 5.88
C VAL A 108 -2.87 17.29 6.42
N ARG A 109 -2.67 16.93 7.69
CA ARG A 109 -1.34 16.83 8.30
C ARG A 109 -0.46 15.85 7.53
N PHE A 110 -0.97 14.65 7.25
CA PHE A 110 -0.28 13.64 6.47
C PHE A 110 0.13 14.19 5.10
N ARG A 111 -0.83 14.70 4.32
CA ARG A 111 -0.59 15.18 2.95
C ARG A 111 0.43 16.34 2.88
N PHE A 112 0.43 17.23 3.86
CA PHE A 112 1.27 18.44 3.83
C PHE A 112 2.65 18.22 4.46
N PHE A 113 2.77 17.34 5.45
CA PHE A 113 4.00 17.21 6.25
C PHE A 113 4.65 15.83 6.13
N ASP A 114 3.88 14.75 6.24
CA ASP A 114 4.42 13.39 6.29
C ASP A 114 4.65 12.81 4.87
N GLU A 115 3.65 12.92 3.99
CA GLU A 115 3.68 12.36 2.64
C GLU A 115 4.85 12.89 1.78
N PRO A 116 5.18 14.20 1.76
CA PRO A 116 6.32 14.70 0.99
C PRO A 116 7.67 14.13 1.47
N GLN A 117 7.84 13.93 2.78
CA GLN A 117 9.05 13.35 3.34
C GLN A 117 9.17 11.87 2.98
N ILE A 118 8.07 11.11 3.12
CA ILE A 118 7.99 9.70 2.72
C ILE A 118 8.30 9.56 1.24
N ARG A 119 7.70 10.41 0.38
CA ARG A 119 7.94 10.40 -1.07
C ARG A 119 9.41 10.67 -1.41
N LYS A 120 10.02 11.66 -0.75
CA LYS A 120 11.45 11.97 -0.94
C LYS A 120 12.34 10.81 -0.53
N ALA A 121 12.08 10.18 0.62
CA ALA A 121 12.84 9.02 1.08
C ALA A 121 12.71 7.83 0.11
N ARG A 122 11.49 7.57 -0.39
CA ARG A 122 11.23 6.54 -1.41
C ARG A 122 11.99 6.80 -2.70
N GLU A 123 12.02 8.03 -3.21
CA GLU A 123 12.73 8.36 -4.45
C GLU A 123 14.24 8.12 -4.31
N GLN A 124 14.84 8.49 -3.17
CA GLN A 124 16.26 8.23 -2.90
C GLN A 124 16.60 6.73 -2.94
N VAL A 125 15.71 5.88 -2.44
CA VAL A 125 15.86 4.42 -2.53
C VAL A 125 15.78 3.97 -3.99
N TYR A 126 14.79 4.46 -4.75
CA TYR A 126 14.66 4.11 -6.17
C TYR A 126 15.84 4.57 -7.01
N ASP A 127 16.42 5.73 -6.74
CA ASP A 127 17.63 6.20 -7.41
C ASP A 127 18.82 5.25 -7.18
N GLY A 128 19.03 4.81 -5.93
CA GLY A 128 20.05 3.81 -5.59
C GLY A 128 19.81 2.46 -6.27
N VAL A 129 18.55 2.02 -6.33
CA VAL A 129 18.15 0.80 -7.04
C VAL A 129 18.43 0.90 -8.54
N ARG A 130 18.08 2.03 -9.18
CA ARG A 130 18.31 2.25 -10.61
C ARG A 130 19.79 2.16 -10.95
N GLY A 131 20.64 2.88 -10.21
CA GLY A 131 22.10 2.85 -10.41
C GLY A 131 22.72 1.46 -10.16
N SER A 132 22.25 0.74 -9.14
CA SER A 132 22.73 -0.63 -8.88
C SER A 132 22.34 -1.60 -10.00
N LEU A 133 21.15 -1.48 -10.55
CA LEU A 133 20.71 -2.33 -11.67
C LEU A 133 21.44 -2.01 -12.97
N GLU A 134 21.75 -0.73 -13.23
CA GLU A 134 22.60 -0.32 -14.36
C GLU A 134 24.01 -0.92 -14.22
N TYR A 135 24.60 -0.84 -13.03
CA TYR A 135 25.89 -1.46 -12.74
C TYR A 135 25.89 -2.97 -13.04
N LEU A 136 24.89 -3.71 -12.55
CA LEU A 136 24.78 -5.16 -12.75
C LEU A 136 24.57 -5.52 -14.23
N ALA A 137 23.83 -4.70 -14.98
CA ALA A 137 23.63 -4.92 -16.40
C ALA A 137 24.91 -4.67 -17.24
N GLU A 138 25.74 -3.71 -16.83
CA GLU A 138 27.03 -3.43 -17.48
C GLU A 138 28.13 -4.43 -17.09
N ARG A 139 28.03 -5.05 -15.91
CA ARG A 139 29.07 -5.89 -15.31
C ARG A 139 28.50 -7.21 -14.79
N PRO A 140 28.05 -8.12 -15.67
CA PRO A 140 27.47 -9.40 -15.26
C PRO A 140 28.46 -10.30 -14.52
N ASP A 141 29.76 -10.17 -14.80
CA ASP A 141 30.84 -10.98 -14.19
C ASP A 141 31.53 -10.27 -13.01
N ALA A 142 30.92 -9.23 -12.45
CA ALA A 142 31.49 -8.51 -11.32
C ALA A 142 31.62 -9.43 -10.09
N ALA A 143 32.76 -9.34 -9.38
CA ALA A 143 32.99 -10.13 -8.18
C ALA A 143 31.98 -9.84 -7.05
N ASP A 144 31.43 -8.62 -7.02
CA ASP A 144 30.42 -8.14 -6.07
C ASP A 144 28.97 -8.29 -6.59
N PHE A 145 28.76 -9.03 -7.70
CA PHE A 145 27.43 -9.20 -8.30
C PHE A 145 26.40 -9.73 -7.30
N GLN A 146 26.74 -10.81 -6.59
CA GLN A 146 25.83 -11.45 -5.63
C GLN A 146 25.52 -10.53 -4.43
N GLU A 147 26.54 -9.85 -3.88
CA GLU A 147 26.36 -8.90 -2.77
C GLU A 147 25.40 -7.76 -3.15
N ARG A 148 25.55 -7.21 -4.37
CA ARG A 148 24.66 -6.14 -4.88
C ARG A 148 23.26 -6.65 -5.15
N LEU A 149 23.12 -7.86 -5.68
CA LEU A 149 21.83 -8.50 -5.89
C LEU A 149 21.09 -8.68 -4.55
N GLU A 150 21.80 -9.17 -3.52
CA GLU A 150 21.26 -9.33 -2.17
C GLU A 150 20.83 -7.98 -1.57
N ALA A 151 21.61 -6.92 -1.76
CA ALA A 151 21.24 -5.56 -1.33
C ALA A 151 19.96 -5.05 -2.02
N LEU A 152 19.77 -5.37 -3.30
CA LEU A 152 18.54 -5.07 -4.03
C LEU A 152 17.34 -5.89 -3.53
N VAL A 153 17.56 -7.16 -3.17
CA VAL A 153 16.54 -8.03 -2.55
C VAL A 153 16.10 -7.47 -1.19
N ALA A 154 17.05 -7.00 -0.38
CA ALA A 154 16.80 -6.40 0.94
C ALA A 154 16.13 -5.01 0.89
N THR A 155 15.99 -4.40 -0.30
CA THR A 155 15.33 -3.09 -0.44
C THR A 155 13.86 -3.19 -0.01
N PRO A 156 13.36 -2.30 0.86
CA PRO A 156 11.99 -2.40 1.36
C PRO A 156 10.94 -1.99 0.32
N GLN A 157 11.23 -1.02 -0.54
CA GLN A 157 10.26 -0.50 -1.52
C GLN A 157 9.88 -1.55 -2.57
N SER A 158 8.62 -1.57 -3.02
CA SER A 158 8.16 -2.52 -4.04
C SER A 158 8.87 -2.26 -5.37
N LEU A 159 9.46 -3.28 -5.98
CA LEU A 159 10.17 -3.15 -7.26
C LEU A 159 9.35 -3.64 -8.46
N THR A 160 8.10 -4.05 -8.22
CA THR A 160 7.22 -4.61 -9.27
C THR A 160 6.87 -3.55 -10.32
N GLU A 161 6.54 -2.33 -9.92
CA GLU A 161 6.25 -1.23 -10.85
C GLU A 161 7.46 -0.85 -11.71
N LEU A 162 8.65 -0.81 -11.10
CA LEU A 162 9.91 -0.56 -11.82
C LEU A 162 10.17 -1.65 -12.87
N LEU A 163 9.84 -2.91 -12.55
CA LEU A 163 9.92 -4.02 -13.51
C LEU A 163 8.99 -3.78 -14.70
N GLY A 164 7.73 -3.43 -14.45
CA GLY A 164 6.76 -3.07 -15.49
C GLY A 164 7.25 -1.97 -16.43
N GLN A 165 7.74 -0.87 -15.86
CA GLN A 165 8.30 0.26 -16.63
C GLN A 165 9.47 -0.17 -17.53
N ARG A 166 10.31 -1.09 -17.06
CA ARG A 166 11.48 -1.59 -17.80
C ARG A 166 11.11 -2.59 -18.89
N ILE A 167 10.09 -3.43 -18.66
CA ILE A 167 9.53 -4.31 -19.70
C ILE A 167 8.98 -3.46 -20.85
N ALA A 168 8.14 -2.46 -20.54
CA ALA A 168 7.55 -1.58 -21.56
C ALA A 168 8.60 -0.81 -22.37
N ARG A 169 9.74 -0.48 -21.77
CA ARG A 169 10.87 0.21 -22.43
C ARG A 169 11.90 -0.74 -23.07
N LYS A 170 11.69 -2.05 -23.03
CA LYS A 170 12.63 -3.09 -23.50
C LYS A 170 14.06 -2.86 -22.96
N SER A 171 14.18 -2.55 -21.67
CA SER A 171 15.47 -2.24 -21.03
C SER A 171 16.33 -3.49 -20.82
N ASN A 172 17.66 -3.37 -21.01
CA ASN A 172 18.64 -4.42 -20.67
C ASN A 172 18.71 -4.75 -19.17
N THR A 173 18.18 -3.89 -18.31
CA THR A 173 18.16 -4.07 -16.85
C THR A 173 16.97 -4.89 -16.34
N VAL A 174 16.12 -5.41 -17.23
CA VAL A 174 15.01 -6.31 -16.89
C VAL A 174 15.55 -7.61 -16.25
N GLY A 175 16.71 -8.07 -16.70
CA GLY A 175 17.34 -9.32 -16.25
C GLY A 175 17.53 -9.42 -14.74
N PRO A 176 18.44 -8.61 -14.17
CA PRO A 176 18.70 -8.59 -12.74
C PRO A 176 17.45 -8.23 -11.92
N LEU A 177 16.58 -7.35 -12.45
CA LEU A 177 15.38 -6.92 -11.73
C LEU A 177 14.34 -8.03 -11.60
N LEU A 178 14.17 -8.87 -12.62
CA LEU A 178 13.27 -10.03 -12.57
C LEU A 178 13.72 -11.00 -11.47
N GLU A 179 15.03 -11.25 -11.34
CA GLU A 179 15.56 -12.11 -10.28
C GLU A 179 15.34 -11.51 -8.89
N VAL A 180 15.60 -10.21 -8.72
CA VAL A 180 15.33 -9.51 -7.46
C VAL A 180 13.85 -9.61 -7.08
N VAL A 181 12.94 -9.28 -8.00
CA VAL A 181 11.49 -9.34 -7.74
C VAL A 181 11.07 -10.78 -7.40
N THR A 182 11.63 -11.77 -8.11
CA THR A 182 11.37 -13.19 -7.83
C THR A 182 11.80 -13.55 -6.42
N ARG A 183 13.08 -13.35 -6.06
CA ARG A 183 13.58 -13.67 -4.72
C ARG A 183 12.76 -13.01 -3.61
N ARG A 184 12.35 -11.75 -3.81
CA ARG A 184 11.51 -11.01 -2.85
C ARG A 184 10.11 -11.56 -2.67
N TYR A 185 9.43 -12.00 -3.74
CA TYR A 185 8.12 -12.64 -3.58
C TYR A 185 8.22 -13.96 -2.81
N TYR A 186 9.32 -14.69 -2.99
CA TYR A 186 9.57 -15.98 -2.38
C TYR A 186 10.35 -15.92 -1.08
N ASP A 187 10.59 -14.74 -0.50
CA ASP A 187 11.36 -14.57 0.74
C ASP A 187 10.79 -15.34 1.95
N ILE A 188 9.48 -15.63 1.96
CA ILE A 188 8.85 -16.52 2.96
C ILE A 188 9.07 -18.01 2.70
N ARG A 189 9.86 -18.35 1.68
CA ARG A 189 10.22 -19.70 1.25
C ARG A 189 11.74 -19.78 1.10
N THR A 190 12.27 -20.98 1.25
CA THR A 190 13.65 -21.26 0.87
C THR A 190 13.65 -21.54 -0.64
N LEU A 191 14.04 -20.53 -1.43
CA LEU A 191 14.17 -20.66 -2.88
C LEU A 191 15.57 -21.19 -3.22
N GLU A 192 15.62 -22.36 -3.84
CA GLU A 192 16.83 -23.10 -4.20
C GLU A 192 17.01 -23.13 -5.74
N ASP A 193 18.23 -23.47 -6.18
CA ASP A 193 18.63 -23.60 -7.59
C ASP A 193 18.17 -22.44 -8.48
N VAL A 194 18.28 -21.21 -7.96
CA VAL A 194 17.85 -20.01 -8.68
C VAL A 194 18.79 -19.77 -9.85
N THR A 195 18.24 -19.80 -11.07
CA THR A 195 18.99 -19.50 -12.29
C THR A 195 18.28 -18.45 -13.12
N SER A 196 19.06 -17.48 -13.60
CA SER A 196 18.58 -16.39 -14.45
C SER A 196 19.25 -16.45 -15.82
N PHE A 197 18.48 -16.45 -16.90
CA PHE A 197 19.00 -16.60 -18.25
C PHE A 197 18.10 -15.96 -19.31
N ASP A 198 18.64 -15.77 -20.51
CA ASP A 198 17.88 -15.31 -21.67
C ASP A 198 17.61 -16.47 -22.64
N ARG A 199 16.41 -16.46 -23.24
CA ARG A 199 16.00 -17.40 -24.29
C ARG A 199 15.07 -16.68 -25.25
N ASP A 200 15.41 -16.71 -26.55
CA ASP A 200 14.72 -15.97 -27.62
C ASP A 200 14.48 -14.47 -27.28
N GLY A 201 15.49 -13.82 -26.70
CA GLY A 201 15.39 -12.41 -26.30
C GLY A 201 14.47 -12.13 -25.10
N ARG A 202 14.00 -13.17 -24.40
CA ARG A 202 13.18 -13.06 -23.18
C ARG A 202 13.98 -13.51 -21.96
N ARG A 203 13.81 -12.79 -20.85
CA ARG A 203 14.42 -13.16 -19.58
C ARG A 203 13.55 -14.15 -18.83
N PHE A 204 14.20 -15.17 -18.29
CA PHE A 204 13.63 -16.13 -17.37
C PHE A 204 14.39 -16.13 -16.05
N VAL A 205 13.66 -16.42 -14.98
CA VAL A 205 14.21 -16.84 -13.69
C VAL A 205 13.51 -18.13 -13.30
N THR A 206 14.29 -19.17 -13.06
CA THR A 206 13.78 -20.45 -12.56
C THR A 206 14.36 -20.72 -11.19
N GLY A 207 13.71 -21.61 -10.45
CA GLY A 207 14.16 -22.08 -9.15
C GLY A 207 13.17 -23.09 -8.61
N ASN A 208 13.38 -23.56 -7.39
CA ASN A 208 12.45 -24.47 -6.75
C ASN A 208 12.34 -24.18 -5.25
N PHE A 209 11.25 -24.61 -4.63
CA PHE A 209 11.01 -24.41 -3.20
C PHE A 209 10.04 -25.46 -2.68
N ASP A 210 10.08 -25.71 -1.36
CA ASP A 210 9.16 -26.63 -0.71
C ASP A 210 7.91 -25.93 -0.15
N LEU A 211 6.76 -26.57 -0.35
CA LEU A 211 5.49 -26.19 0.27
C LEU A 211 4.78 -27.43 0.79
N ARG A 212 4.69 -27.54 2.13
CA ARG A 212 4.02 -28.68 2.82
C ARG A 212 4.58 -30.05 2.41
N GLY A 213 5.89 -30.13 2.19
CA GLY A 213 6.58 -31.37 1.80
C GLY A 213 6.51 -31.70 0.30
N GLU A 214 5.86 -30.86 -0.50
CA GLU A 214 5.90 -30.96 -1.96
C GLU A 214 6.94 -29.98 -2.51
N ARG A 215 7.82 -30.46 -3.40
CA ARG A 215 8.74 -29.62 -4.17
C ARG A 215 7.96 -28.98 -5.33
N LEU A 216 8.04 -27.66 -5.44
CA LEU A 216 7.42 -26.87 -6.51
C LEU A 216 8.52 -26.27 -7.39
N ASN A 217 8.25 -26.24 -8.70
CA ASN A 217 9.16 -25.66 -9.68
C ASN A 217 8.63 -24.30 -10.11
N LEU A 218 9.47 -23.27 -10.03
CA LEU A 218 9.13 -21.91 -10.41
C LEU A 218 9.69 -21.60 -11.80
N VAL A 219 8.82 -21.05 -12.64
CA VAL A 219 9.22 -20.28 -13.82
C VAL A 219 8.69 -18.87 -13.66
N SER A 220 9.59 -17.88 -13.71
CA SER A 220 9.23 -16.48 -13.80
C SER A 220 9.71 -15.91 -15.13
N ALA A 221 8.82 -15.18 -15.81
CA ALA A 221 9.04 -14.70 -17.15
C ALA A 221 8.47 -13.29 -17.35
N VAL A 222 9.00 -12.60 -18.36
CA VAL A 222 8.52 -11.30 -18.81
C VAL A 222 8.02 -11.37 -20.25
N ALA A 223 6.97 -10.63 -20.56
CA ALA A 223 6.47 -10.52 -21.93
C ALA A 223 5.81 -9.15 -22.19
N ASP A 224 5.73 -8.79 -23.45
CA ASP A 224 4.75 -7.82 -23.93
C ASP A 224 3.52 -8.59 -24.43
N HIS A 225 2.31 -8.06 -24.19
CA HIS A 225 1.06 -8.68 -24.60
C HIS A 225 1.01 -8.94 -26.11
N ALA A 226 1.62 -8.08 -26.94
CA ALA A 226 1.66 -8.28 -28.39
C ALA A 226 2.48 -9.52 -28.81
N GLU A 227 3.39 -9.97 -27.96
CA GLU A 227 4.29 -11.09 -28.22
C GLU A 227 3.95 -12.32 -27.34
N LEU A 228 2.81 -12.28 -26.62
CA LEU A 228 2.43 -13.29 -25.65
C LEU A 228 2.39 -14.73 -26.21
N PRO A 229 1.87 -15.01 -27.42
CA PRO A 229 1.88 -16.37 -27.97
C PRO A 229 3.28 -16.99 -28.02
N GLY A 230 4.27 -16.28 -28.58
CA GLY A 230 5.66 -16.76 -28.63
C GLY A 230 6.30 -16.84 -27.24
N ALA A 231 5.93 -15.94 -26.32
CA ALA A 231 6.37 -16.05 -24.93
C ALA A 231 5.85 -17.33 -24.25
N LEU A 232 4.60 -17.74 -24.53
CA LEU A 232 4.01 -18.98 -23.98
C LEU A 232 4.69 -20.24 -24.53
N ASP A 233 5.08 -20.24 -25.81
CA ASP A 233 5.86 -21.33 -26.40
C ASP A 233 7.22 -21.49 -25.68
N GLU A 234 7.93 -20.38 -25.43
CA GLU A 234 9.22 -20.41 -24.73
C GLU A 234 9.08 -20.76 -23.25
N ILE A 235 8.05 -20.25 -22.57
CA ILE A 235 7.69 -20.68 -21.19
C ILE A 235 7.46 -22.18 -21.15
N SER A 236 6.79 -22.75 -22.16
CA SER A 236 6.54 -24.20 -22.23
C SER A 236 7.83 -25.00 -22.38
N ALA A 237 8.74 -24.54 -23.23
CA ALA A 237 10.05 -25.17 -23.42
C ALA A 237 10.89 -25.14 -22.13
N VAL A 238 10.88 -24.03 -21.40
CA VAL A 238 11.57 -23.89 -20.10
C VAL A 238 10.94 -24.78 -19.04
N ALA A 239 9.61 -24.80 -18.94
CA ALA A 239 8.88 -25.59 -17.96
C ALA A 239 8.98 -27.10 -18.20
N ALA A 240 9.22 -27.55 -19.44
CA ALA A 240 9.36 -28.96 -19.77
C ALA A 240 10.55 -29.65 -19.07
N VAL A 241 11.53 -28.88 -18.57
CA VAL A 241 12.65 -29.42 -17.79
C VAL A 241 12.17 -29.98 -16.45
N ASN A 242 11.25 -29.28 -15.78
CA ASN A 242 10.68 -29.67 -14.48
C ASN A 242 9.16 -29.37 -14.45
N PRO A 243 8.34 -30.20 -15.12
CA PRO A 243 6.92 -29.89 -15.35
C PRO A 243 6.02 -30.13 -14.13
N GLU A 244 6.49 -30.92 -13.15
CA GLU A 244 5.71 -31.26 -11.97
C GLU A 244 5.56 -30.07 -11.01
N ASN A 245 4.36 -29.92 -10.42
CA ASN A 245 4.06 -28.88 -9.43
C ASN A 245 4.47 -27.46 -9.84
N LEU A 246 4.42 -27.17 -11.15
CA LEU A 246 4.88 -25.91 -11.72
C LEU A 246 4.07 -24.72 -11.21
N VAL A 247 4.75 -23.65 -10.84
CA VAL A 247 4.17 -22.32 -10.62
C VAL A 247 4.77 -21.34 -11.60
N LEU A 248 3.92 -20.57 -12.27
CA LEU A 248 4.32 -19.57 -13.26
C LEU A 248 4.01 -18.17 -12.76
N ASP A 249 5.01 -17.30 -12.73
CA ASP A 249 4.87 -15.86 -12.47
C ASP A 249 5.23 -15.07 -13.74
N LEU A 250 4.20 -14.61 -14.46
CA LEU A 250 4.32 -13.86 -15.71
C LEU A 250 4.12 -12.36 -15.48
N TYR A 251 5.11 -11.57 -15.88
CA TYR A 251 5.09 -10.11 -15.82
C TYR A 251 4.84 -9.55 -17.22
N LEU A 252 3.66 -8.97 -17.43
CA LEU A 252 3.12 -8.66 -18.75
C LEU A 252 2.94 -7.15 -18.95
N SER A 253 3.68 -6.56 -19.88
CA SER A 253 3.39 -5.21 -20.38
C SER A 253 2.19 -5.27 -21.33
N TRP A 254 1.20 -4.40 -21.14
CA TRP A 254 0.00 -4.33 -21.98
C TRP A 254 -0.40 -2.86 -22.17
N THR A 255 -0.07 -2.27 -23.33
CA THR A 255 -0.21 -0.83 -23.60
C THR A 255 -1.64 -0.28 -23.48
N ALA A 256 -2.65 -1.11 -23.74
CA ALA A 256 -4.06 -0.74 -23.68
C ALA A 256 -4.89 -1.94 -23.19
N PRO A 257 -4.79 -2.29 -21.90
CA PRO A 257 -5.53 -3.42 -21.36
C PRO A 257 -7.00 -3.02 -21.19
N PRO A 258 -7.95 -3.98 -21.19
CA PRO A 258 -9.35 -3.70 -20.89
C PRO A 258 -9.51 -2.98 -19.54
N ALA A 259 -10.38 -1.98 -19.46
CA ALA A 259 -10.63 -1.27 -18.20
C ALA A 259 -11.36 -2.16 -17.18
N ASP A 260 -12.25 -3.02 -17.67
CA ASP A 260 -12.97 -3.99 -16.85
C ASP A 260 -12.06 -5.17 -16.45
N PRO A 261 -11.88 -5.43 -15.14
CA PRO A 261 -11.03 -6.51 -14.65
C PRO A 261 -11.49 -7.90 -15.09
N ASP A 262 -12.80 -8.13 -15.18
CA ASP A 262 -13.34 -9.44 -15.56
C ASP A 262 -13.04 -9.72 -17.04
N THR A 263 -13.24 -8.72 -17.91
CA THR A 263 -12.84 -8.79 -19.32
C THR A 263 -11.33 -9.05 -19.46
N MET A 264 -10.48 -8.37 -18.68
CA MET A 264 -9.03 -8.60 -18.69
C MET A 264 -8.68 -10.03 -18.26
N SER A 265 -9.30 -10.54 -17.20
CA SER A 265 -9.11 -11.91 -16.72
C SER A 265 -9.50 -12.94 -17.78
N ASP A 266 -10.64 -12.74 -18.45
CA ASP A 266 -11.09 -13.64 -19.50
C ASP A 266 -10.17 -13.68 -20.71
N ASP A 267 -9.63 -12.53 -21.12
CA ASP A 267 -8.70 -12.46 -22.25
C ASP A 267 -7.35 -13.11 -21.91
N LEU A 268 -6.84 -12.89 -20.69
CA LEU A 268 -5.66 -13.61 -20.19
C LEU A 268 -5.91 -15.12 -20.14
N ARG A 269 -7.04 -15.57 -19.60
CA ARG A 269 -7.40 -16.99 -19.53
C ARG A 269 -7.45 -17.64 -20.90
N LYS A 270 -8.05 -16.98 -21.90
CA LYS A 270 -8.08 -17.47 -23.29
C LYS A 270 -6.67 -17.57 -23.87
N ALA A 271 -5.82 -16.57 -23.66
CA ALA A 271 -4.44 -16.61 -24.13
C ALA A 271 -3.66 -17.76 -23.47
N LEU A 272 -3.77 -17.89 -22.15
CA LEU A 272 -3.11 -18.93 -21.37
C LEU A 272 -3.61 -20.34 -21.69
N ALA A 273 -4.80 -20.51 -22.27
CA ALA A 273 -5.30 -21.82 -22.71
C ALA A 273 -4.45 -22.46 -23.81
N SER A 274 -3.62 -21.68 -24.51
CA SER A 274 -2.64 -22.19 -25.48
C SER A 274 -1.41 -22.83 -24.83
N LEU A 275 -1.17 -22.58 -23.54
CA LEU A 275 -0.06 -23.14 -22.79
C LEU A 275 -0.32 -24.63 -22.51
N PRO A 276 0.48 -25.59 -23.02
CA PRO A 276 0.23 -27.03 -22.84
C PRO A 276 0.16 -27.49 -21.37
N LEU A 277 0.87 -26.77 -20.50
CA LEU A 277 0.95 -26.97 -19.05
C LEU A 277 -0.20 -26.31 -18.26
N ALA A 278 -1.08 -25.55 -18.92
CA ALA A 278 -2.17 -24.81 -18.26
C ALA A 278 -3.07 -25.72 -17.40
N ALA A 279 -3.31 -26.95 -17.85
CA ALA A 279 -4.16 -27.92 -17.15
C ALA A 279 -3.47 -28.65 -15.99
N THR A 280 -2.13 -28.60 -15.90
CA THR A 280 -1.35 -29.40 -14.94
C THR A 280 -0.47 -28.56 -14.01
N CYS A 281 -0.25 -27.28 -14.32
CA CYS A 281 0.46 -26.36 -13.43
C CYS A 281 -0.32 -26.15 -12.12
N ARG A 282 0.37 -25.87 -11.03
CA ARG A 282 -0.28 -25.57 -9.75
C ARG A 282 -0.95 -24.20 -9.75
N ARG A 283 -0.37 -23.24 -10.48
CA ARG A 283 -0.94 -21.91 -10.75
C ARG A 283 -0.18 -21.17 -11.84
N VAL A 284 -0.88 -20.23 -12.48
CA VAL A 284 -0.30 -19.15 -13.28
C VAL A 284 -0.71 -17.83 -12.68
N THR A 285 0.23 -16.98 -12.30
CA THR A 285 -0.03 -15.60 -11.86
C THR A 285 0.49 -14.64 -12.91
N VAL A 286 -0.39 -13.76 -13.40
CA VAL A 286 -0.05 -12.71 -14.36
C VAL A 286 -0.13 -11.35 -13.66
N SER A 287 0.97 -10.61 -13.66
CA SER A 287 1.03 -9.21 -13.26
C SER A 287 1.02 -8.33 -14.51
N VAL A 288 -0.06 -7.58 -14.72
CA VAL A 288 -0.26 -6.73 -15.90
C VAL A 288 0.17 -5.30 -15.59
N PHE A 289 0.99 -4.75 -16.47
CA PHE A 289 1.49 -3.37 -16.43
C PHE A 289 0.95 -2.58 -17.61
N GLY A 290 0.18 -1.53 -17.34
CA GLY A 290 -0.35 -0.62 -18.37
C GLY A 290 -1.70 -0.04 -17.97
N GLY A 291 -2.09 1.08 -18.62
CA GLY A 291 -3.24 1.91 -18.22
C GLY A 291 -2.82 3.33 -17.84
N THR A 292 -3.81 4.23 -17.71
CA THR A 292 -3.61 5.67 -17.41
C THR A 292 -3.36 5.95 -15.93
N ASP A 293 -3.80 5.06 -15.04
CA ASP A 293 -3.52 5.11 -13.61
C ASP A 293 -2.51 4.01 -13.28
N VAL A 294 -1.41 4.37 -12.62
CA VAL A 294 -0.32 3.46 -12.28
C VAL A 294 -0.81 2.46 -11.24
N ASP A 295 -1.40 1.35 -11.69
CA ASP A 295 -1.75 0.20 -10.87
C ASP A 295 -1.34 -1.10 -11.58
N VAL A 296 -0.60 -1.94 -10.87
CA VAL A 296 -0.25 -3.30 -11.34
C VAL A 296 -1.40 -4.24 -11.02
N ARG A 297 -2.14 -4.67 -12.04
CA ARG A 297 -3.21 -5.65 -11.88
C ARG A 297 -2.64 -7.06 -11.76
N LYS A 298 -3.21 -7.90 -10.90
CA LYS A 298 -2.71 -9.27 -10.70
C LYS A 298 -3.84 -10.28 -10.78
N PHE A 299 -3.66 -11.30 -11.62
CA PHE A 299 -4.62 -12.38 -11.81
C PHE A 299 -3.92 -13.69 -11.52
N THR A 300 -4.51 -14.53 -10.67
CA THR A 300 -3.99 -15.87 -10.41
C THR A 300 -4.99 -16.89 -10.92
N PHE A 301 -4.55 -17.76 -11.81
CA PHE A 301 -5.33 -18.84 -12.37
C PHE A 301 -4.84 -20.18 -11.80
N ARG A 302 -5.77 -21.08 -11.50
CA ARG A 302 -5.50 -22.46 -11.12
C ARG A 302 -6.27 -23.40 -12.06
N PRO A 303 -5.76 -24.60 -12.34
CA PRO A 303 -6.56 -25.59 -13.03
C PRO A 303 -7.76 -26.00 -12.16
N ASP A 304 -8.93 -25.98 -12.78
CA ASP A 304 -10.18 -26.52 -12.26
C ASP A 304 -10.85 -27.31 -13.39
N ALA A 305 -11.14 -28.59 -13.14
CA ALA A 305 -11.67 -29.53 -14.14
C ALA A 305 -10.91 -29.51 -15.51
N GLY A 306 -9.59 -29.31 -15.47
CA GLY A 306 -8.73 -29.28 -16.67
C GLY A 306 -8.69 -27.95 -17.42
N VAL A 307 -9.30 -26.90 -16.89
CA VAL A 307 -9.30 -25.54 -17.47
C VAL A 307 -8.79 -24.54 -16.43
N LEU A 308 -8.09 -23.49 -16.85
CA LEU A 308 -7.70 -22.43 -15.93
C LEU A 308 -8.91 -21.62 -15.49
N ALA A 309 -9.10 -21.49 -14.17
CA ALA A 309 -10.07 -20.63 -13.53
C ALA A 309 -9.36 -19.63 -12.61
N GLU A 310 -9.84 -18.38 -12.57
CA GLU A 310 -9.26 -17.35 -11.71
C GLU A 310 -9.61 -17.58 -10.23
N GLU A 311 -8.63 -17.43 -9.34
CA GLU A 311 -8.81 -17.32 -7.90
C GLU A 311 -9.15 -15.87 -7.52
N THR A 312 -10.41 -15.48 -7.71
CA THR A 312 -10.90 -14.09 -7.59
C THR A 312 -10.68 -13.46 -6.21
N LEU A 313 -10.68 -14.27 -5.13
CA LEU A 313 -10.44 -13.79 -3.76
C LEU A 313 -9.08 -13.06 -3.63
N ILE A 314 -8.06 -13.50 -4.38
CA ILE A 314 -6.73 -12.90 -4.39
C ILE A 314 -6.46 -12.09 -5.67
N ARG A 315 -7.49 -11.69 -6.42
CA ARG A 315 -7.35 -10.72 -7.52
C ARG A 315 -6.65 -9.48 -7.00
N ASP A 316 -5.73 -8.91 -7.78
CA ASP A 316 -4.86 -7.78 -7.42
C ASP A 316 -3.93 -8.08 -6.23
N MET A 317 -3.61 -9.34 -6.00
CA MET A 317 -2.64 -9.81 -4.99
C MET A 317 -1.81 -10.98 -5.54
N HIS A 318 -0.51 -10.97 -5.24
CA HIS A 318 0.32 -12.14 -5.52
C HIS A 318 0.04 -13.26 -4.50
N PRO A 319 -0.05 -14.55 -4.87
CA PRO A 319 -0.37 -15.62 -3.92
C PRO A 319 0.55 -15.67 -2.69
N LEU A 320 1.83 -15.33 -2.85
CA LEU A 320 2.80 -15.28 -1.74
C LEU A 320 2.55 -14.08 -0.81
N THR A 321 1.98 -12.98 -1.31
CA THR A 321 1.46 -11.91 -0.44
C THR A 321 0.28 -12.43 0.40
N GLY A 322 -0.64 -13.18 -0.22
CA GLY A 322 -1.76 -13.78 0.51
C GLY A 322 -1.32 -14.78 1.59
N GLN A 323 -0.21 -15.49 1.35
CA GLN A 323 0.40 -16.35 2.35
C GLN A 323 1.07 -15.55 3.48
N ARG A 324 1.79 -14.47 3.18
CA ARG A 324 2.36 -13.56 4.20
C ARG A 324 1.29 -12.98 5.13
N LEU A 325 0.12 -12.68 4.57
CA LEU A 325 -1.01 -12.12 5.31
C LEU A 325 -1.90 -13.19 5.97
N ASP A 326 -1.48 -14.46 5.93
CA ASP A 326 -2.22 -15.59 6.48
C ASP A 326 -3.69 -15.67 6.04
N LEU A 327 -3.98 -15.38 4.76
CA LEU A 327 -5.36 -15.37 4.24
C LEU A 327 -6.07 -16.73 4.39
N TRP A 328 -5.33 -17.82 4.56
CA TRP A 328 -5.88 -19.14 4.86
C TRP A 328 -6.75 -19.16 6.13
N ARG A 329 -6.55 -18.21 7.05
CA ARG A 329 -7.38 -18.03 8.26
C ARG A 329 -8.82 -17.63 7.93
N LEU A 330 -9.06 -17.14 6.72
CA LEU A 330 -10.37 -16.69 6.23
C LEU A 330 -11.18 -17.81 5.54
N LYS A 331 -10.66 -19.04 5.49
CA LYS A 331 -11.25 -20.17 4.74
C LYS A 331 -12.70 -20.55 5.09
N ASN A 332 -13.20 -20.12 6.26
CA ASN A 332 -14.57 -20.39 6.72
C ASN A 332 -15.56 -19.28 6.32
N PHE A 333 -15.09 -18.28 5.57
CA PHE A 333 -15.89 -17.18 5.06
C PHE A 333 -15.94 -17.24 3.55
N ASP A 334 -17.07 -16.81 3.00
CA ASP A 334 -17.16 -16.39 1.61
C ASP A 334 -16.85 -14.91 1.54
N GLY A 335 -15.87 -14.55 0.72
CA GLY A 335 -15.24 -13.25 0.75
C GLY A 335 -15.24 -12.56 -0.60
N THR A 336 -15.56 -11.27 -0.58
CA THR A 336 -15.40 -10.38 -1.73
C THR A 336 -14.34 -9.35 -1.39
N ARG A 337 -13.33 -9.22 -2.27
CA ARG A 337 -12.34 -8.14 -2.17
C ARG A 337 -13.00 -6.81 -2.53
N LEU A 338 -12.80 -5.81 -1.70
CA LEU A 338 -13.25 -4.44 -1.93
C LEU A 338 -12.08 -3.57 -2.46
N PRO A 339 -12.37 -2.46 -3.17
CA PRO A 339 -11.35 -1.51 -3.60
C PRO A 339 -10.54 -0.99 -2.41
N ALA A 340 -9.23 -0.95 -2.57
CA ALA A 340 -8.27 -0.44 -1.59
C ALA A 340 -7.07 0.15 -2.32
N VAL A 341 -6.38 1.08 -1.67
CA VAL A 341 -5.12 1.63 -2.18
C VAL A 341 -4.03 0.55 -2.22
N ALA A 342 -2.98 0.78 -3.01
CA ALA A 342 -1.83 -0.12 -3.09
C ALA A 342 -1.27 -0.53 -1.72
N ASP A 343 -0.77 -1.76 -1.63
CA ASP A 343 -0.29 -2.41 -0.39
C ASP A 343 -1.34 -2.57 0.74
N THR A 344 -2.61 -2.22 0.50
CA THR A 344 -3.74 -2.45 1.39
C THR A 344 -4.76 -3.39 0.76
N PHE A 345 -5.38 -4.23 1.57
CA PHE A 345 -6.35 -5.24 1.14
C PHE A 345 -7.56 -5.19 2.06
N LEU A 346 -8.74 -4.96 1.48
CA LEU A 346 -10.01 -4.91 2.22
C LEU A 346 -10.92 -6.05 1.74
N PHE A 347 -11.47 -6.80 2.69
CA PHE A 347 -12.36 -7.92 2.43
C PHE A 347 -13.69 -7.70 3.15
N ASN A 348 -14.80 -7.88 2.42
CA ASN A 348 -16.09 -8.15 3.02
C ASN A 348 -16.29 -9.67 3.09
N LEU A 349 -16.52 -10.19 4.28
CA LEU A 349 -16.57 -11.63 4.56
C LEU A 349 -17.91 -11.98 5.21
N VAL A 350 -18.53 -13.04 4.72
CA VAL A 350 -19.74 -13.63 5.32
C VAL A 350 -19.43 -15.05 5.75
N SER A 351 -19.74 -15.41 7.00
CA SER A 351 -19.49 -16.77 7.48
C SER A 351 -20.35 -17.79 6.72
N ARG A 352 -19.73 -18.90 6.32
CA ARG A 352 -20.41 -19.99 5.61
C ARG A 352 -21.51 -20.65 6.43
N ASP A 353 -21.32 -20.70 7.76
CA ASP A 353 -22.25 -21.37 8.68
C ASP A 353 -23.25 -20.40 9.33
N ASN A 354 -23.00 -19.09 9.24
CA ASN A 354 -23.85 -18.06 9.82
C ASN A 354 -23.88 -16.79 8.95
N PRO A 355 -24.91 -16.61 8.11
CA PRO A 355 -25.05 -15.43 7.25
C PRO A 355 -25.13 -14.09 7.98
N THR A 356 -25.39 -14.09 9.30
CA THR A 356 -25.40 -12.85 10.12
C THR A 356 -24.02 -12.46 10.67
N ASP A 357 -23.02 -13.34 10.57
CA ASP A 357 -21.62 -13.05 10.91
C ASP A 357 -20.92 -12.46 9.69
N GLU A 358 -21.12 -11.15 9.52
CA GLU A 358 -20.45 -10.34 8.50
C GLU A 358 -19.25 -9.60 9.11
N ARG A 359 -18.12 -9.60 8.39
CA ARG A 359 -16.88 -8.97 8.85
C ARG A 359 -16.21 -8.17 7.74
N LEU A 360 -15.73 -6.98 8.10
CA LEU A 360 -14.78 -6.23 7.31
C LEU A 360 -13.37 -6.46 7.87
N ILE A 361 -12.49 -7.01 7.05
CA ILE A 361 -11.09 -7.23 7.41
C ILE A 361 -10.20 -6.40 6.48
N ALA A 362 -9.43 -5.50 7.09
CA ALA A 362 -8.40 -4.71 6.42
C ALA A 362 -7.01 -5.24 6.80
N LEU A 363 -6.16 -5.45 5.79
CA LEU A 363 -4.78 -5.91 5.92
C LEU A 363 -3.89 -4.93 5.17
N ALA A 364 -2.69 -4.67 5.67
CA ALA A 364 -1.71 -3.80 5.02
C ALA A 364 -0.31 -4.41 5.10
N GLU A 365 0.45 -4.33 4.00
CA GLU A 365 1.87 -4.67 3.99
C GLU A 365 2.69 -3.43 4.38
N ILE A 366 3.26 -3.43 5.59
CA ILE A 366 4.19 -2.39 6.03
C ILE A 366 5.61 -2.86 5.68
N ARG A 367 6.25 -2.21 4.70
CA ARG A 367 7.57 -2.61 4.20
C ARG A 367 8.74 -1.85 4.83
N ASP A 368 8.48 -0.64 5.35
CA ASP A 368 9.51 0.25 5.86
C ASP A 368 8.94 1.19 6.94
N ILE A 369 9.80 1.69 7.81
CA ILE A 369 9.52 2.76 8.77
C ILE A 369 10.55 3.86 8.52
N THR A 370 10.12 4.97 7.91
CA THR A 370 10.98 6.14 7.71
C THR A 370 11.06 6.93 9.02
N PRO A 371 12.22 6.99 9.70
CA PRO A 371 12.33 7.73 10.95
C PRO A 371 12.24 9.24 10.67
N VAL A 372 11.34 9.92 11.38
CA VAL A 372 11.29 11.38 11.42
C VAL A 372 12.03 11.85 12.66
N ARG A 373 13.12 12.58 12.43
CA ARG A 373 13.99 13.14 13.46
C ARG A 373 13.50 14.53 13.85
N ASN A 374 13.53 14.85 15.14
CA ASN A 374 13.25 16.21 15.61
C ASN A 374 14.51 17.09 15.47
N GLU A 375 14.47 18.34 15.94
CA GLU A 375 15.62 19.25 15.88
C GLU A 375 16.84 18.73 16.67
N ASP A 376 16.62 17.82 17.63
CA ASP A 376 17.66 17.21 18.46
C ASP A 376 18.24 15.91 17.88
N GLY A 377 17.69 15.41 16.75
CA GLY A 377 18.17 14.22 16.03
C GLY A 377 17.39 12.95 16.35
#